data_AF-A0A7C3ZKX1-F1
#
_entry.id   AF-A0A7C3ZKX1-F1
#
_cell.length_a   1.000
_cell.length_b   1.000
_cell.length_c   1.000
_cell.angle_alpha   90.00
_cell.angle_beta   90.00
_cell.angle_gamma   90.00
#
_symmetry.space_group_name_H-M   'P 1'
#
loop_
_entity.id
_entity.type
_entity.pdbx_description
1 polymer ?
#
loop_
_entity_poly.entity_id
_entity_poly.type
_entity_poly.pdbx_seq_one_letter_code
_entity_poly.pdbx_strand_id
1 'polypeptide(L)'
;MVIFQDIQDVEEWLDPLDYIAFWEAVGPYGLTLQDREMCDGLIASGKAEPGLILQGLKFLAQRELARKFDLKRRYYEPPSEKYLTSVH
;
A
#
# COMPACT_ATOMS: atom_id res chain seq x y z
N MET A 1 -13.90 -6.51 3.98
CA MET A 1 -12.49 -6.49 4.41
C MET A 1 -11.71 -7.33 3.41
N VAL A 2 -10.64 -6.80 2.84
CA VAL A 2 -9.83 -7.48 1.81
C VAL A 2 -8.81 -8.38 2.52
N ILE A 3 -8.51 -9.53 1.94
CA ILE A 3 -7.49 -10.45 2.44
C ILE A 3 -6.26 -10.27 1.56
N PHE A 4 -5.13 -9.93 2.17
CA PHE A 4 -3.85 -9.77 1.49
C PHE A 4 -2.99 -11.01 1.75
N GLN A 5 -2.40 -11.60 0.70
CA GLN A 5 -1.46 -12.71 0.84
C GLN A 5 -0.03 -12.20 1.01
N ASP A 6 0.31 -11.12 0.32
CA ASP A 6 1.63 -10.53 0.33
C ASP A 6 1.58 -9.00 0.28
N ILE A 7 2.76 -8.39 0.37
CA ILE A 7 2.91 -6.93 0.33
C ILE A 7 2.46 -6.36 -1.02
N GLN A 8 2.63 -7.09 -2.12
CA GLN A 8 2.27 -6.64 -3.46
C GLN A 8 0.75 -6.58 -3.63
N ASP A 9 -0.02 -7.50 -3.02
CA ASP A 9 -1.48 -7.41 -3.01
C ASP A 9 -1.96 -6.09 -2.39
N VAL A 10 -1.25 -5.59 -1.37
CA VAL A 10 -1.56 -4.29 -0.75
C VAL A 10 -1.22 -3.13 -1.68
N GLU A 11 -0.07 -3.20 -2.38
CA GLU A 11 0.32 -2.19 -3.37
C GLU A 11 -0.70 -2.11 -4.51
N GLU A 12 -1.04 -3.26 -5.10
CA GLU A 12 -2.01 -3.40 -6.19
C GLU A 12 -3.41 -2.92 -5.77
N TRP A 13 -3.78 -3.14 -4.51
CA TRP A 13 -5.05 -2.66 -3.96
C TRP A 13 -5.06 -1.14 -3.71
N LEU A 14 -3.95 -0.56 -3.27
CA LEU A 14 -3.85 0.88 -3.00
C LEU A 14 -3.63 1.71 -4.26
N ASP A 15 -2.97 1.17 -5.29
CA ASP A 15 -2.58 1.87 -6.52
C ASP A 15 -3.73 2.65 -7.19
N PRO A 16 -4.90 2.04 -7.48
CA PRO A 16 -5.97 2.74 -8.20
C PRO A 16 -6.75 3.72 -7.33
N LEU A 17 -6.54 3.75 -6.01
CA LEU A 17 -7.35 4.57 -5.10
C LEU A 17 -6.98 6.05 -5.22
N ASP A 18 -7.98 6.89 -5.42
CA ASP A 18 -7.84 8.33 -5.22
C ASP A 18 -7.82 8.70 -3.73
N TYR A 19 -7.65 9.98 -3.43
CA TYR A 19 -7.49 10.45 -2.07
C TYR A 19 -8.72 10.17 -1.17
N ILE A 20 -9.93 10.26 -1.71
CA ILE A 20 -11.15 10.02 -0.93
C ILE A 20 -11.35 8.52 -0.76
N ALA A 21 -11.25 7.76 -1.85
CA ALA A 21 -11.36 6.31 -1.85
C ALA A 21 -10.32 5.65 -0.92
N PHE A 22 -9.11 6.22 -0.84
CA PHE A 22 -8.07 5.78 0.10
C PHE A 22 -8.57 5.79 1.55
N TRP A 23 -9.11 6.91 2.03
CA TRP A 23 -9.55 7.05 3.42
C TRP A 23 -10.70 6.11 3.77
N GLU A 24 -11.65 5.94 2.85
CA GLU A 24 -12.76 5.00 3.02
C GLU A 24 -12.27 3.55 3.06
N ALA A 25 -11.34 3.19 2.16
CA ALA A 25 -10.80 1.85 2.04
C ALA A 25 -9.94 1.44 3.24
N VAL A 26 -9.12 2.34 3.79
CA VAL A 26 -8.21 2.03 4.91
C VAL A 26 -8.88 2.16 6.30
N GLY A 27 -10.00 2.89 6.40
CA GLY A 27 -10.72 3.15 7.65
C GLY A 27 -10.99 1.90 8.51
N PRO A 28 -11.49 0.78 7.95
CA PRO A 28 -11.75 -0.44 8.70
C PRO A 28 -10.51 -1.07 9.35
N TYR A 29 -9.31 -0.75 8.87
CA TYR A 29 -8.07 -1.33 9.39
C TYR A 29 -7.50 -0.56 10.58
N GLY A 30 -8.00 0.63 10.91
CA GLY A 30 -7.53 1.43 12.05
C GLY A 30 -6.01 1.64 12.03
N LEU A 31 -5.49 2.12 10.89
CA LEU A 31 -4.06 2.34 10.68
C LEU A 31 -3.59 3.60 11.41
N THR A 32 -2.34 3.59 11.88
CA THR A 32 -1.72 4.78 12.49
C THR A 32 -1.13 5.66 11.40
N LEU A 33 -2.00 6.44 10.74
CA LEU A 33 -1.63 7.38 9.68
C LEU A 33 -1.66 8.82 10.20
N GLN A 34 -1.13 9.75 9.41
CA GLN A 34 -1.34 11.18 9.63
C GLN A 34 -2.83 11.51 9.54
N ASP A 35 -3.32 12.43 10.36
CA ASP A 35 -4.75 12.76 10.38
C ASP A 35 -5.21 13.34 9.04
N ARG A 36 -6.38 12.89 8.59
CA ARG A 36 -7.01 13.37 7.34
C ARG A 36 -7.17 14.89 7.34
N GLU A 37 -7.59 15.48 8.45
CA GLU A 37 -7.77 16.94 8.57
C GLU A 37 -6.45 17.71 8.35
N MET A 38 -5.33 17.15 8.82
CA MET A 38 -4.01 17.75 8.61
C MET A 38 -3.62 17.68 7.13
N CYS A 39 -3.82 16.53 6.49
CA CYS A 39 -3.56 16.36 5.06
C CYS A 39 -4.44 17.31 4.22
N ASP A 40 -5.73 17.42 4.55
CA ASP A 40 -6.68 18.33 3.89
C ASP A 40 -6.24 19.80 4.04
N GLY A 41 -5.75 20.20 5.22
CA GLY A 41 -5.19 21.53 5.46
C GLY A 41 -3.92 21.82 4.66
N LEU A 42 -3.03 20.84 4.49
CA LEU A 42 -1.83 20.99 3.66
C LEU A 42 -2.16 21.15 2.17
N ILE A 43 -3.16 20.40 1.69
CA ILE A 43 -3.67 20.51 0.33
C ILE A 43 -4.33 21.88 0.11
N ALA A 44 -5.26 22.26 1.00
CA ALA A 44 -6.00 23.51 0.88
C ALA A 44 -5.12 24.75 0.97
N SER A 45 -4.03 24.68 1.75
CA SER A 45 -3.04 25.76 1.86
C SER A 45 -2.03 25.80 0.71
N GLY A 46 -2.07 24.83 -0.22
CA GLY A 46 -1.12 24.73 -1.32
C GLY A 46 0.32 24.42 -0.89
N LYS A 47 0.53 24.01 0.36
CA LYS A 47 1.85 23.69 0.91
C LYS A 47 2.38 22.34 0.41
N ALA A 48 1.49 21.47 -0.06
CA ALA A 48 1.83 20.18 -0.60
C ALA A 48 0.87 19.81 -1.74
N GLU A 49 1.42 19.14 -2.74
CA GLU A 49 0.63 18.61 -3.85
C GLU A 49 -0.23 17.42 -3.37
N PRO A 50 -1.52 17.35 -3.73
CA PRO A 50 -2.38 16.23 -3.39
C PRO A 50 -1.82 14.85 -3.77
N GLY A 51 -1.20 14.74 -4.95
CA GLY A 51 -0.59 13.50 -5.42
C GLY A 51 0.54 13.01 -4.52
N LEU A 52 1.41 13.92 -4.10
CA LEU A 52 2.52 13.61 -3.20
C LEU A 52 2.03 13.17 -1.82
N ILE A 53 1.03 13.84 -1.27
CA ILE A 53 0.40 13.44 0.00
C ILE A 53 -0.20 12.05 -0.12
N LEU A 54 -0.98 11.79 -1.17
CA LEU A 54 -1.60 10.50 -1.40
C LEU A 54 -0.56 9.39 -1.56
N GLN A 55 0.53 9.63 -2.29
CA GLN A 55 1.62 8.67 -2.44
C GLN A 55 2.27 8.34 -1.09
N GLY A 56 2.54 9.36 -0.26
CA GLY A 56 3.06 9.17 1.10
C GLY A 56 2.10 8.37 1.99
N LEU A 57 0.81 8.67 1.93
CA LEU A 57 -0.23 7.96 2.68
C LEU A 57 -0.33 6.48 2.25
N LYS A 58 -0.31 6.19 0.94
CA LYS A 58 -0.31 4.81 0.42
C LYS A 58 0.91 4.04 0.91
N PHE A 59 2.09 4.65 0.89
CA PHE A 59 3.31 4.02 1.42
C PHE A 59 3.21 3.72 2.92
N LEU A 60 2.70 4.65 3.72
CA LEU A 60 2.50 4.42 5.16
C LEU A 60 1.44 3.34 5.42
N ALA A 61 0.33 3.36 4.68
CA ALA A 61 -0.73 2.36 4.79
C ALA A 61 -0.21 0.96 4.44
N GLN A 62 0.58 0.84 3.37
CA GLN A 62 1.23 -0.41 2.99
C GLN A 62 2.11 -0.95 4.13
N ARG A 63 2.97 -0.10 4.72
CA ARG A 63 3.85 -0.53 5.82
C ARG A 63 3.09 -0.97 7.05
N GLU A 64 2.05 -0.22 7.43
CA GLU A 64 1.21 -0.55 8.58
C GLU A 64 0.42 -1.84 8.36
N LEU A 65 -0.18 -2.03 7.17
CA LEU A 65 -0.89 -3.26 6.81
C LEU A 65 0.05 -4.47 6.75
N ALA A 66 1.22 -4.31 6.13
CA ALA A 66 2.23 -5.36 6.08
C ALA A 66 2.66 -5.79 7.48
N ARG A 67 2.89 -4.84 8.39
CA ARG A 67 3.22 -5.13 9.79
C ARG A 67 2.05 -5.78 10.54
N LYS A 68 0.82 -5.28 10.33
CA LYS A 68 -0.38 -5.74 11.05
C LYS A 68 -0.77 -7.16 10.68
N PHE A 69 -0.56 -7.56 9.43
CA PHE A 69 -0.89 -8.89 8.92
C PHE A 69 0.34 -9.80 8.73
N ASP A 70 1.53 -9.37 9.19
CA ASP A 70 2.82 -10.05 8.98
C ASP A 70 3.08 -10.47 7.52
N LEU A 71 2.69 -9.61 6.57
CA LEU A 71 2.81 -9.89 5.15
C LEU A 71 4.29 -9.92 4.75
N LYS A 72 4.66 -10.92 3.95
CA LYS A 72 5.98 -11.01 3.34
C LYS A 72 5.92 -10.49 1.91
N ARG A 73 7.07 -10.14 1.35
CA ARG A 73 7.17 -9.88 -0.09
C ARG A 73 6.97 -11.20 -0.84
N ARG A 74 6.18 -11.16 -1.92
CA ARG A 74 6.09 -12.23 -2.90
C ARG A 74 7.49 -12.58 -3.38
N TYR A 75 7.85 -13.86 -3.29
CA TYR A 75 9.10 -14.35 -3.85
C TYR A 75 8.98 -14.33 -5.38
N TYR A 76 9.88 -13.62 -6.04
CA TYR A 76 9.96 -13.66 -7.49
C TYR A 76 10.87 -14.84 -7.88
N GLU A 77 10.28 -15.91 -8.38
CA GLU A 77 11.04 -17.01 -8.96
C GLU A 77 11.34 -16.66 -10.43
N PRO A 78 12.61 -16.37 -10.80
CA PRO A 78 12.92 -16.05 -12.18
C PRO A 78 12.67 -17.29 -13.06
N PRO A 79 12.19 -17.12 -14.32
CA PRO A 79 11.88 -18.24 -15.21
C PRO A 79 13.03 -19.24 -15.43
N SER A 80 14.28 -18.85 -15.15
CA SER A 80 15.49 -19.65 -15.31
C SER A 80 15.57 -20.85 -14.36
N GLU A 81 14.90 -20.85 -13.20
CA GLU A 81 14.99 -21.96 -12.23
C GLU A 81 14.23 -23.21 -12.67
N LYS A 82 13.26 -23.09 -13.58
CA LYS A 82 12.55 -24.23 -14.18
C LYS A 82 13.46 -25.13 -15.03
N TYR A 83 14.59 -24.60 -15.52
CA TYR A 83 15.51 -25.35 -16.38
C TYR A 83 16.61 -26.10 -15.62
N LEU A 84 16.79 -25.84 -14.31
CA LEU A 84 17.81 -26.51 -13.50
C LEU A 84 17.35 -27.85 -12.94
N THR A 85 16.04 -28.07 -12.80
CA THR A 85 15.45 -29.34 -12.34
C THR A 85 15.25 -30.39 -13.43
N SER A 86 15.53 -30.09 -14.70
CA SER A 86 15.33 -31.03 -15.83
C SER A 86 16.61 -31.72 -16.31
N VAL A 87 17.71 -31.64 -15.57
CA VAL A 87 18.97 -32.31 -15.91
C VAL A 87 19.40 -33.21 -14.76
N HIS A 88 18.70 -34.32 -14.52
CA HIS A 88 19.21 -35.51 -13.84
C HIS A 88 18.53 -36.75 -14.41
#